data_AF-A0A9W8Y0X7-F1
#
_entry.id   AF-A0A9W8Y0X7-F1
#
_cell.length_a   1.000
_cell.length_b   1.000
_cell.length_c   1.000
_cell.angle_alpha   90.00
_cell.angle_beta   90.00
_cell.angle_gamma   90.00
#
_symmetry.space_group_name_H-M   'P 1'
#
loop_
_entity.id
_entity.type
_entity.pdbx_description
1 polymer ?
#
loop_
_entity_poly.entity_id
_entity_poly.type
_entity_poly.pdbx_seq_one_letter_code
_entity_poly.pdbx_strand_id
1 'polypeptide(L)'
;MSTASLPTHYGMTLTPTIHSTIPSSLDPTLTSLPRPFIAVVTGAGKGLGYHISLAFARAGCSGISISSRTMGDLEKLEEEIRKVRGKEVEVLKSVCDVTSDDSVRKLEEEVRAKWGRVDVVVANAGVISNYVTRSTGQGDGEGQEESNLPIGILEDSDWSRVLDINLHGTWRLSRAFMPLLLDNSGGKGGPKTLICSTSLASHSVNSQMTPIAYNVSKIACNRLIEHVANDHGGKGVQA
;
A
#
# COMPACT_ATOMS: atom_id res chain seq x y z
N MET A 1 -9.56 32.84 0.84
CA MET A 1 -9.29 31.77 1.81
C MET A 1 -7.83 31.86 2.21
N SER A 2 -7.53 32.09 3.49
CA SER A 2 -6.15 32.05 3.99
C SER A 2 -5.60 30.65 3.72
N THR A 3 -4.58 30.55 2.87
CA THR A 3 -3.78 29.33 2.73
C THR A 3 -3.06 29.16 4.05
N ALA A 4 -3.69 28.48 5.01
CA ALA A 4 -3.01 28.03 6.21
C ALA A 4 -1.84 27.18 5.73
N SER A 5 -0.63 27.75 5.77
CA SER A 5 0.58 27.06 5.35
C SER A 5 0.69 25.82 6.22
N LEU A 6 0.62 24.64 5.60
CA LEU A 6 0.85 23.38 6.31
C LEU A 6 2.19 23.48 7.06
N PRO A 7 2.29 22.93 8.28
CA PRO A 7 3.51 23.02 9.07
C PRO A 7 4.74 22.52 8.29
N THR A 8 5.91 23.12 8.52
CA THR A 8 7.16 22.78 7.80
C THR A 8 7.52 21.28 7.88
N HIS A 9 7.16 20.61 8.97
CA HIS A 9 7.40 19.17 9.16
C HIS A 9 6.54 18.26 8.27
N TYR A 10 5.57 18.80 7.54
CA TYR A 10 4.80 18.03 6.53
C TYR A 10 5.60 17.83 5.23
N GLY A 11 6.75 18.47 5.07
CA GLY A 11 7.59 18.30 3.88
C GLY A 11 7.04 18.96 2.60
N MET A 12 5.97 19.75 2.69
CA MET A 12 5.41 20.49 1.55
C MET A 12 6.37 21.54 0.98
N THR A 13 7.33 21.99 1.78
CA THR A 13 8.39 22.92 1.40
C THR A 13 9.75 22.24 1.25
N LEU A 14 9.79 20.89 1.23
CA LEU A 14 11.04 20.14 1.06
C LEU A 14 11.69 20.42 -0.29
N THR A 15 10.88 20.72 -1.31
CA THR A 15 11.32 21.15 -2.63
C THR A 15 10.51 22.38 -3.07
N PRO A 16 11.13 23.37 -3.75
CA PRO A 16 10.40 24.50 -4.33
C PRO A 16 9.55 24.07 -5.55
N THR A 17 9.77 22.88 -6.09
CA THR A 17 9.11 22.38 -7.30
C THR A 17 8.03 21.37 -6.96
N ILE A 18 6.78 21.73 -7.26
CA ILE A 18 5.64 20.81 -7.18
C ILE A 18 5.35 20.26 -8.57
N HIS A 19 5.35 18.93 -8.69
CA HIS A 19 4.97 18.25 -9.92
C HIS A 19 3.49 17.84 -9.84
N SER A 20 2.68 18.32 -10.79
CA SER A 20 1.25 17.99 -10.89
C SER A 20 0.92 17.13 -12.12
N THR A 21 1.92 16.79 -12.93
CA THR A 21 1.81 15.92 -14.09
C THR A 21 2.74 14.72 -13.94
N ILE A 22 2.34 13.58 -14.49
CA ILE A 22 3.16 12.37 -14.49
C ILE A 22 4.19 12.52 -15.62
N PRO A 23 5.50 12.65 -15.33
CA PRO A 23 6.51 12.70 -16.37
C PRO A 23 6.58 11.36 -17.11
N SER A 24 6.90 11.41 -18.41
CA SER A 24 7.02 10.20 -19.25
C SER A 24 8.06 9.20 -18.74
N SER A 25 9.06 9.67 -17.98
CA SER A 25 10.07 8.81 -17.34
C SER A 25 9.50 7.88 -16.27
N LEU A 26 8.28 8.13 -15.78
CA LEU A 26 7.57 7.25 -14.84
C LEU A 26 6.58 6.31 -15.54
N ASP A 27 6.58 6.24 -16.87
CA ASP A 27 5.79 5.24 -17.59
C ASP A 27 6.31 3.83 -17.27
N PRO A 28 5.49 2.95 -16.65
CA PRO A 28 5.92 1.61 -16.27
C PRO A 28 6.36 0.76 -17.47
N THR A 29 5.89 1.06 -18.68
CA THR A 29 6.27 0.32 -19.90
C THR A 29 7.73 0.57 -20.32
N LEU A 30 8.35 1.64 -19.82
CA LEU A 30 9.77 1.94 -20.03
C LEU A 30 10.67 1.21 -19.02
N THR A 31 10.09 0.52 -18.03
CA THR A 31 10.84 -0.23 -17.01
C THR A 31 11.16 -1.65 -17.51
N SER A 32 12.38 -2.11 -17.27
CA SER A 32 12.77 -3.51 -17.47
C SER A 32 12.92 -4.21 -16.13
N LEU A 33 11.97 -5.10 -15.80
CA LEU A 33 12.06 -5.96 -14.63
C LEU A 33 12.92 -7.20 -14.93
N PRO A 34 13.73 -7.68 -13.97
CA PRO A 34 14.41 -8.96 -14.10
C PRO A 34 13.39 -10.08 -14.34
N ARG A 35 13.82 -11.22 -14.92
CA ARG A 35 12.91 -12.35 -15.15
C ARG A 35 13.46 -13.63 -14.51
N PRO A 36 12.67 -14.35 -13.70
CA PRO A 36 11.30 -14.01 -13.29
C PRO A 36 11.24 -12.81 -12.32
N PHE A 37 10.13 -12.07 -12.31
CA PHE A 37 9.81 -11.07 -11.27
C PHE A 37 8.38 -11.30 -10.76
N ILE A 38 8.25 -11.56 -9.47
CA ILE A 38 6.99 -11.88 -8.80
C ILE A 38 6.62 -10.76 -7.82
N ALA A 39 5.46 -10.15 -8.05
CA ALA A 39 4.91 -9.09 -7.20
C ALA A 39 3.73 -9.61 -6.36
N VAL A 40 3.63 -9.15 -5.12
CA VAL A 40 2.46 -9.37 -4.25
C VAL A 40 1.88 -8.00 -3.88
N VAL A 41 0.59 -7.78 -4.10
CA VAL A 41 -0.07 -6.51 -3.79
C VAL A 41 -1.34 -6.78 -2.98
N THR A 42 -1.41 -6.22 -1.76
CA THR A 42 -2.60 -6.30 -0.91
C THR A 42 -3.45 -5.04 -1.01
N GLY A 43 -4.76 -5.17 -0.76
CA GLY A 43 -5.70 -4.08 -1.02
C GLY A 43 -5.78 -3.74 -2.51
N ALA A 44 -5.59 -4.72 -3.39
CA ALA A 44 -5.50 -4.54 -4.83
C ALA A 44 -6.86 -4.24 -5.49
N GLY A 45 -7.98 -4.50 -4.82
CA GLY A 45 -9.30 -4.40 -5.44
C GLY A 45 -9.67 -2.99 -5.93
N LYS A 46 -9.15 -1.92 -5.30
CA LYS A 46 -9.49 -0.52 -5.60
C LYS A 46 -8.32 0.42 -5.33
N GLY A 47 -8.46 1.68 -5.76
CA GLY A 47 -7.56 2.78 -5.40
C GLY A 47 -6.10 2.51 -5.78
N LEU A 48 -5.17 2.86 -4.88
CA LEU A 48 -3.73 2.74 -5.15
C LEU A 48 -3.30 1.30 -5.44
N GLY A 49 -3.79 0.31 -4.69
CA GLY A 49 -3.40 -1.09 -4.90
C GLY A 49 -3.78 -1.61 -6.29
N TYR A 50 -4.95 -1.19 -6.79
CA TYR A 50 -5.40 -1.50 -8.15
C TYR A 50 -4.43 -0.94 -9.20
N HIS A 51 -4.07 0.33 -9.10
CA HIS A 51 -3.19 0.98 -10.06
C HIS A 51 -1.73 0.53 -9.95
N ILE A 52 -1.24 0.23 -8.73
CA ILE A 52 0.07 -0.38 -8.50
C ILE A 52 0.15 -1.74 -9.19
N SER A 53 -0.91 -2.56 -9.08
CA SER A 53 -0.96 -3.86 -9.75
C SER A 53 -0.90 -3.73 -11.28
N LEU A 54 -1.63 -2.78 -11.85
CA LEU A 54 -1.55 -2.47 -13.28
C LEU A 54 -0.19 -1.94 -13.70
N ALA A 55 0.49 -1.15 -12.86
CA ALA A 55 1.84 -0.67 -13.15
C ALA A 55 2.85 -1.82 -13.22
N PHE A 56 2.81 -2.77 -12.28
CA PHE A 56 3.67 -3.97 -12.34
C PHE A 56 3.36 -4.84 -13.56
N ALA A 57 2.08 -4.99 -13.93
CA ALA A 57 1.70 -5.68 -15.16
C ALA A 57 2.27 -4.96 -16.40
N ARG A 58 2.11 -3.64 -16.50
CA ARG A 58 2.67 -2.82 -17.60
C ARG A 58 4.19 -2.95 -17.70
N ALA A 59 4.89 -2.96 -16.56
CA ALA A 59 6.33 -3.18 -16.48
C ALA A 59 6.77 -4.63 -16.81
N GLY A 60 5.83 -5.56 -16.96
CA GLY A 60 6.11 -6.91 -17.44
C GLY A 60 6.66 -7.87 -16.38
N CYS A 61 6.14 -7.77 -15.15
CA CYS A 61 6.36 -8.79 -14.14
C CYS A 61 5.93 -10.16 -14.68
N SER A 62 6.61 -11.23 -14.25
CA SER A 62 6.29 -12.59 -14.68
C SER A 62 5.04 -13.13 -14.01
N GLY A 63 4.83 -12.74 -12.75
CA GLY A 63 3.64 -13.10 -12.00
C GLY A 63 3.26 -12.02 -10.98
N ILE A 64 1.96 -11.91 -10.71
CA ILE A 64 1.42 -10.99 -9.70
C ILE A 64 0.34 -11.68 -8.86
N SER A 65 0.50 -11.64 -7.54
CA SER A 65 -0.56 -11.94 -6.59
C SER A 65 -1.31 -10.66 -6.27
N ILE A 66 -2.62 -10.66 -6.53
CA ILE A 66 -3.54 -9.57 -6.18
C ILE A 66 -4.48 -10.07 -5.09
N SER A 67 -4.53 -9.35 -3.97
CA SER A 67 -5.40 -9.74 -2.86
C SER A 67 -6.24 -8.59 -2.31
N SER A 68 -7.47 -8.94 -1.93
CA SER A 68 -8.43 -8.06 -1.27
C SER A 68 -9.49 -8.91 -0.57
N ARG A 69 -10.45 -8.28 0.12
CA ARG A 69 -11.56 -9.00 0.75
C ARG A 69 -12.68 -9.38 -0.22
N THR A 70 -12.67 -8.84 -1.44
CA THR A 70 -13.77 -8.98 -2.40
C THR A 70 -13.26 -9.63 -3.69
N MET A 71 -13.64 -10.88 -3.95
CA MET A 71 -13.19 -11.61 -5.15
C MET A 71 -13.59 -10.89 -6.46
N GLY A 72 -14.81 -10.36 -6.52
CA GLY A 72 -15.30 -9.66 -7.73
C GLY A 72 -14.48 -8.40 -8.10
N ASP A 73 -13.85 -7.73 -7.13
CA ASP A 73 -12.94 -6.63 -7.43
C ASP A 73 -11.61 -7.15 -8.04
N LEU A 74 -11.15 -8.32 -7.60
CA LEU A 74 -9.94 -8.97 -8.14
C LEU A 74 -10.16 -9.54 -9.54
N GLU A 75 -11.34 -10.09 -9.82
CA GLU A 75 -11.73 -10.56 -11.15
C GLU A 75 -11.67 -9.44 -12.17
N LYS A 76 -12.24 -8.27 -11.84
CA LYS A 76 -12.17 -7.07 -12.69
C LYS A 76 -10.73 -6.62 -12.91
N LEU A 77 -9.91 -6.58 -11.87
CA LEU A 77 -8.50 -6.22 -12.01
C LEU A 77 -7.73 -7.22 -12.89
N GLU A 78 -7.98 -8.52 -12.77
CA GLU A 78 -7.36 -9.52 -13.65
C GLU A 78 -7.73 -9.30 -15.12
N GLU A 79 -8.99 -8.98 -15.42
CA GLU A 79 -9.41 -8.65 -16.79
C GLU A 79 -8.61 -7.45 -17.35
N GLU A 80 -8.38 -6.44 -16.52
CA GLU A 80 -7.62 -5.24 -16.90
C GLU A 80 -6.13 -5.54 -17.08
N ILE A 81 -5.54 -6.39 -16.24
CA ILE A 81 -4.17 -6.91 -16.43
C ILE A 81 -4.07 -7.64 -17.78
N ARG A 82 -5.05 -8.49 -18.11
CA ARG A 82 -5.11 -9.22 -19.38
C ARG A 82 -5.25 -8.29 -20.58
N LYS A 83 -5.98 -7.17 -20.47
CA LYS A 83 -6.05 -6.16 -21.54
C LYS A 83 -4.70 -5.52 -21.82
N VAL A 84 -3.88 -5.34 -20.80
CA VAL A 84 -2.55 -4.69 -20.94
C VAL A 84 -1.48 -5.66 -21.47
N ARG A 85 -1.45 -6.92 -21.01
CA ARG A 85 -0.34 -7.87 -21.30
C ARG A 85 -0.77 -9.26 -21.80
N GLY A 86 -2.06 -9.47 -22.06
CA GLY A 86 -2.57 -10.78 -22.45
C GLY A 86 -2.28 -11.84 -21.39
N LYS A 87 -1.64 -12.94 -21.79
CA LYS A 87 -1.27 -14.06 -20.92
C LYS A 87 0.21 -14.06 -20.51
N GLU A 88 0.94 -12.98 -20.78
CA GLU A 88 2.36 -12.89 -20.42
C GLU A 88 2.60 -12.77 -18.92
N VAL A 89 1.62 -12.25 -18.18
CA VAL A 89 1.66 -12.08 -16.73
C VAL A 89 0.76 -13.13 -16.10
N GLU A 90 1.32 -14.00 -15.28
CA GLU A 90 0.51 -14.91 -14.46
C GLU A 90 -0.16 -14.16 -13.31
N VAL A 91 -1.46 -14.36 -13.13
CA VAL A 91 -2.21 -13.72 -12.03
C VAL A 91 -2.64 -14.77 -11.00
N LEU A 92 -2.37 -14.49 -9.73
CA LEU A 92 -2.93 -15.22 -8.59
C LEU A 92 -3.90 -14.29 -7.87
N LYS A 93 -5.19 -14.62 -7.87
CA LYS A 93 -6.20 -13.92 -7.08
C LYS A 93 -6.38 -14.63 -5.76
N SER A 94 -6.32 -13.90 -4.65
CA SER A 94 -6.53 -14.47 -3.33
C SER A 94 -7.40 -13.56 -2.47
N VAL A 95 -8.42 -14.13 -1.83
CA VAL A 95 -9.21 -13.39 -0.84
C VAL A 95 -8.40 -13.34 0.44
N CYS A 96 -8.01 -12.14 0.85
CA CYS A 96 -7.20 -11.93 2.04
C CYS A 96 -7.76 -10.80 2.91
N ASP A 97 -8.04 -11.13 4.18
CA ASP A 97 -8.27 -10.17 5.25
C ASP A 97 -6.99 -10.02 6.07
N VAL A 98 -6.36 -8.85 5.96
CA VAL A 98 -5.08 -8.56 6.64
C VAL A 98 -5.20 -8.47 8.17
N THR A 99 -6.43 -8.45 8.71
CA THR A 99 -6.67 -8.53 10.16
C THR A 99 -6.50 -9.96 10.70
N SER A 100 -6.47 -10.97 9.83
CA SER A 100 -6.38 -12.39 10.20
C SER A 100 -5.00 -12.97 9.88
N ASP A 101 -4.33 -13.50 10.91
CA ASP A 101 -3.06 -14.22 10.77
C ASP A 101 -3.19 -15.44 9.84
N ASP A 102 -4.29 -16.18 9.94
CA ASP A 102 -4.55 -17.36 9.10
C ASP A 102 -4.77 -16.96 7.65
N SER A 103 -5.50 -15.87 7.42
CA SER A 103 -5.74 -15.35 6.06
C SER A 103 -4.44 -14.88 5.40
N VAL A 104 -3.57 -14.20 6.15
CA VAL A 104 -2.27 -13.74 5.64
C VAL A 104 -1.32 -14.91 5.38
N ARG A 105 -1.31 -15.91 6.26
CA ARG A 105 -0.52 -17.14 6.09
C ARG A 105 -0.95 -17.91 4.84
N LYS A 106 -2.26 -18.09 4.65
CA LYS A 106 -2.80 -18.74 3.45
C LYS A 106 -2.38 -18.01 2.16
N LEU A 107 -2.43 -16.67 2.16
CA LEU A 107 -1.96 -15.89 1.02
C LEU A 107 -0.48 -16.15 0.71
N GLU A 108 0.37 -16.21 1.74
CA GLU A 108 1.80 -16.51 1.59
C GLU A 108 2.01 -17.95 1.08
N GLU A 109 1.29 -18.93 1.63
CA GLU A 109 1.34 -20.33 1.21
C GLU A 109 0.95 -20.50 -0.26
N GLU A 110 -0.10 -19.80 -0.72
CA GLU A 110 -0.53 -19.81 -2.13
C GLU A 110 0.54 -19.22 -3.07
N VAL A 111 1.18 -18.10 -2.68
CA VAL A 111 2.27 -17.47 -3.44
C VAL A 111 3.49 -18.40 -3.49
N ARG A 112 3.87 -18.98 -2.35
CA ARG A 112 4.97 -19.94 -2.23
C ARG A 112 4.71 -21.19 -3.05
N ALA A 113 3.50 -21.74 -3.01
CA ALA A 113 3.13 -22.92 -3.78
C ALA A 113 3.17 -22.65 -5.29
N LYS A 114 2.75 -21.45 -5.73
CA LYS A 114 2.70 -21.11 -7.15
C LYS A 114 4.08 -20.80 -7.75
N TRP A 115 4.91 -20.03 -7.05
CA TRP A 115 6.17 -19.51 -7.61
C TRP A 115 7.41 -19.84 -6.80
N GLY A 116 7.27 -20.24 -5.54
CA GLY A 116 8.40 -20.52 -4.64
C GLY A 116 9.28 -19.31 -4.30
N ARG A 117 8.90 -18.10 -4.74
CA ARG A 117 9.65 -16.85 -4.55
C ARG A 117 8.74 -15.63 -4.57
N VAL A 118 9.25 -14.51 -4.07
CA VAL A 118 8.67 -13.18 -4.24
C VAL A 118 9.80 -12.15 -4.35
N ASP A 119 9.66 -11.17 -5.25
CA ASP A 119 10.66 -10.11 -5.45
C ASP A 119 10.21 -8.77 -4.84
N VAL A 120 8.89 -8.52 -4.82
CA VAL A 120 8.31 -7.36 -4.14
C VAL A 120 7.01 -7.69 -3.44
N VAL A 121 6.86 -7.20 -2.21
CA VAL A 121 5.62 -7.25 -1.43
C VAL A 121 5.16 -5.84 -1.16
N VAL A 122 3.99 -5.48 -1.66
CA VAL A 122 3.35 -4.19 -1.43
C VAL A 122 2.25 -4.38 -0.38
N ALA A 123 2.59 -4.07 0.87
CA ALA A 123 1.66 -4.01 2.00
C ALA A 123 0.84 -2.72 1.91
N ASN A 124 -0.11 -2.70 0.99
CA ASN A 124 -0.91 -1.51 0.65
C ASN A 124 -2.29 -1.48 1.32
N ALA A 125 -2.84 -2.61 1.75
CA ALA A 125 -4.14 -2.65 2.43
C ALA A 125 -4.22 -1.61 3.56
N GLY A 126 -5.26 -0.78 3.53
CA GLY A 126 -5.42 0.30 4.48
C GLY A 126 -6.79 0.96 4.38
N VAL A 127 -7.16 1.65 5.45
CA VAL A 127 -8.44 2.36 5.61
C VAL A 127 -8.20 3.68 6.31
N ILE A 128 -9.05 4.67 6.01
CA ILE A 128 -9.27 5.79 6.90
C ILE A 128 -10.35 5.41 7.93
N SER A 129 -10.46 6.20 9.00
CA SER A 129 -11.57 6.07 9.94
C SER A 129 -12.92 6.31 9.26
N ASN A 130 -13.97 5.80 9.88
CA ASN A 130 -15.35 6.09 9.51
C ASN A 130 -15.76 7.54 9.83
N TYR A 131 -14.96 8.26 10.63
CA TYR A 131 -15.06 9.71 10.75
C TYR A 131 -14.58 10.38 9.47
N VAL A 132 -15.40 11.27 8.93
CA VAL A 132 -15.23 11.89 7.61
C VAL A 132 -15.30 13.40 7.74
N THR A 133 -14.39 14.08 7.05
CA THR A 133 -14.62 15.46 6.61
C THR A 133 -15.37 15.37 5.29
N ARG A 134 -16.63 15.81 5.27
CA ARG A 134 -17.41 15.91 4.03
C ARG A 134 -17.41 17.36 3.58
N SER A 135 -16.84 17.62 2.41
CA SER A 135 -17.19 18.83 1.67
C SER A 135 -18.60 18.62 1.11
N THR A 136 -19.57 19.38 1.59
CA THR A 136 -20.98 19.25 1.19
C THR A 136 -21.34 20.10 -0.05
N GLY A 137 -20.36 20.66 -0.77
CA GLY A 137 -20.60 21.55 -1.90
C GLY A 137 -20.23 20.98 -3.28
N GLN A 138 -21.23 20.53 -4.06
CA GLN A 138 -21.25 20.86 -5.49
C GLN A 138 -21.74 22.31 -5.58
N GLY A 139 -20.83 23.27 -5.66
CA GLY A 139 -21.22 24.68 -5.74
C GLY A 139 -20.05 25.62 -5.53
N ASP A 140 -19.86 26.46 -6.53
CA ASP A 140 -19.05 27.66 -6.70
C ASP A 140 -18.62 28.33 -5.37
N GLY A 141 -17.54 27.82 -4.76
CA GLY A 141 -16.67 28.61 -3.88
C GLY A 141 -17.04 28.74 -2.40
N GLU A 142 -18.19 28.27 -1.91
CA GLU A 142 -18.58 28.39 -0.49
C GLU A 142 -19.27 27.13 0.07
N GLY A 143 -18.62 25.97 -0.06
CA GLY A 143 -19.05 24.77 0.67
C GLY A 143 -18.70 24.86 2.16
N GLN A 144 -19.66 24.65 3.06
CA GLN A 144 -19.35 24.39 4.46
C GLN A 144 -18.76 22.97 4.59
N GLU A 145 -17.53 22.85 5.11
CA GLU A 145 -17.00 21.55 5.50
C GLU A 145 -17.71 21.08 6.77
N GLU A 146 -18.64 20.15 6.63
CA GLU A 146 -19.20 19.44 7.77
C GLU A 146 -18.23 18.30 8.13
N SER A 147 -17.44 18.54 9.17
CA SER A 147 -16.50 17.56 9.71
C SER A 147 -17.07 16.95 10.98
N ASN A 148 -17.12 15.61 11.03
CA ASN A 148 -17.40 14.90 12.28
C ASN A 148 -16.11 14.33 12.90
N LEU A 149 -14.94 14.88 12.54
CA LEU A 149 -13.67 14.40 13.07
C LEU A 149 -13.62 14.58 14.60
N PRO A 150 -13.31 13.51 15.36
CA PRO A 150 -13.13 13.64 16.80
C PRO A 150 -11.93 14.54 17.07
N ILE A 151 -12.12 15.52 17.95
CA ILE A 151 -11.04 16.40 18.43
C ILE A 151 -10.54 15.84 19.77
N GLY A 152 -9.21 15.74 19.93
CA GLY A 152 -8.61 15.08 21.08
C GLY A 152 -8.62 13.55 20.97
N ILE A 153 -8.26 12.85 22.04
CA ILE A 153 -8.29 11.38 22.10
C ILE A 153 -9.73 10.90 22.38
N LEU A 154 -10.64 11.20 21.45
CA LEU A 154 -12.08 10.87 21.55
C LEU A 154 -12.54 9.91 20.44
N GLU A 155 -11.63 9.50 19.56
CA GLU A 155 -11.89 8.43 18.58
C GLU A 155 -11.91 7.08 19.31
N ASP A 156 -13.10 6.58 19.64
CA ASP A 156 -13.28 5.30 20.34
C ASP A 156 -13.58 4.16 19.35
N SER A 157 -14.73 4.23 18.69
CA SER A 157 -15.33 3.07 18.01
C SER A 157 -14.55 2.53 16.82
N ASP A 158 -13.62 3.31 16.27
CA ASP A 158 -12.88 2.95 15.06
C ASP A 158 -11.37 2.82 15.26
N TRP A 159 -10.86 3.19 16.44
CA TRP A 159 -9.44 3.21 16.77
C TRP A 159 -8.78 1.85 16.52
N SER A 160 -9.32 0.80 17.14
CA SER A 160 -8.79 -0.55 17.05
C SER A 160 -8.87 -1.09 15.62
N ARG A 161 -9.96 -0.80 14.89
CA ARG A 161 -10.12 -1.26 13.51
C ARG A 161 -9.08 -0.64 12.58
N VAL A 162 -8.85 0.66 12.69
CA VAL A 162 -7.87 1.38 11.86
C VAL A 162 -6.46 0.89 12.15
N LEU A 163 -6.08 0.75 13.43
CA LEU A 163 -4.77 0.21 13.81
C LEU A 163 -4.60 -1.25 13.36
N ASP A 164 -5.62 -2.08 13.52
CA ASP A 164 -5.52 -3.49 13.17
C ASP A 164 -5.37 -3.71 11.66
N ILE A 165 -6.04 -2.91 10.83
CA ILE A 165 -5.88 -2.98 9.38
C ILE A 165 -4.57 -2.33 8.93
N ASN A 166 -4.31 -1.08 9.34
CA ASN A 166 -3.22 -0.28 8.78
C ASN A 166 -1.86 -0.67 9.37
N LEU A 167 -1.77 -0.92 10.67
CA LEU A 167 -0.51 -1.22 11.35
C LEU A 167 -0.33 -2.73 11.51
N HIS A 168 -1.24 -3.40 12.21
CA HIS A 168 -1.10 -4.84 12.44
C HIS A 168 -1.21 -5.62 11.13
N GLY A 169 -2.06 -5.23 10.20
CA GLY A 169 -2.14 -5.84 8.86
C GLY A 169 -0.83 -5.73 8.09
N THR A 170 -0.20 -4.55 8.08
CA THR A 170 1.14 -4.37 7.50
C THR A 170 2.16 -5.25 8.21
N TRP A 171 2.19 -5.25 9.55
CA TRP A 171 3.11 -6.08 10.33
C TRP A 171 2.92 -7.59 10.06
N ARG A 172 1.69 -8.09 9.99
CA ARG A 172 1.37 -9.50 9.68
C ARG A 172 1.90 -9.88 8.31
N LEU A 173 1.67 -9.03 7.31
CA LEU A 173 2.16 -9.23 5.95
C LEU A 173 3.69 -9.24 5.90
N SER A 174 4.34 -8.25 6.51
CA SER A 174 5.79 -8.18 6.60
C SER A 174 6.36 -9.43 7.26
N ARG A 175 5.80 -9.85 8.40
CA ARG A 175 6.22 -11.05 9.14
C ARG A 175 6.06 -12.32 8.30
N ALA A 176 4.93 -12.49 7.61
CA ALA A 176 4.64 -13.69 6.84
C ALA A 176 5.54 -13.82 5.60
N PHE A 177 5.73 -12.72 4.86
CA PHE A 177 6.49 -12.76 3.60
C PHE A 177 8.00 -12.58 3.77
N MET A 178 8.49 -12.07 4.90
CA MET A 178 9.93 -11.85 5.12
C MET A 178 10.76 -13.13 4.93
N PRO A 179 10.37 -14.32 5.44
CA PRO A 179 11.10 -15.56 5.15
C PRO A 179 11.18 -15.87 3.66
N LEU A 180 10.12 -15.62 2.89
CA LEU A 180 10.10 -15.87 1.44
C LEU A 180 10.96 -14.85 0.68
N LEU A 181 10.96 -13.57 1.08
CA LEU A 181 11.87 -12.55 0.55
C LEU A 181 13.35 -12.86 0.83
N LEU A 182 13.64 -13.43 2.00
CA LEU A 182 15.01 -13.77 2.39
C LEU A 182 15.52 -15.08 1.77
N ASP A 183 14.62 -15.95 1.31
CA ASP A 183 14.95 -17.23 0.72
C ASP A 183 15.74 -17.07 -0.59
N ASN A 184 16.93 -17.67 -0.62
CA ASN A 184 17.85 -17.65 -1.76
C ASN A 184 18.00 -19.03 -2.44
N SER A 185 17.26 -20.04 -1.97
CA SER A 185 17.43 -21.45 -2.38
C SER A 185 17.12 -21.70 -3.87
N GLY A 186 16.34 -20.83 -4.52
CA GLY A 186 15.90 -20.98 -5.91
C GLY A 186 16.89 -20.53 -7.00
N GLY A 187 18.13 -20.17 -6.65
CA GLY A 187 19.21 -20.00 -7.64
C GLY A 187 18.95 -18.93 -8.71
N LYS A 188 18.81 -17.68 -8.29
CA LYS A 188 19.09 -16.41 -8.99
C LYS A 188 18.47 -15.31 -8.13
N GLY A 189 19.31 -14.64 -7.35
CA GLY A 189 18.89 -13.52 -6.49
C GLY A 189 18.10 -12.50 -7.30
N GLY A 190 16.94 -12.11 -6.79
CA GLY A 190 16.14 -11.00 -7.28
C GLY A 190 16.10 -9.88 -6.25
N PRO A 191 15.46 -8.74 -6.56
CA PRO A 191 15.15 -7.72 -5.57
C PRO A 191 14.41 -8.33 -4.38
N LYS A 192 14.66 -7.79 -3.19
CA LYS A 192 13.99 -8.20 -1.96
C LYS A 192 13.28 -6.99 -1.38
N THR A 193 12.18 -6.59 -2.00
CA THR A 193 11.58 -5.30 -1.71
C THR A 193 10.29 -5.45 -0.91
N LEU A 194 10.18 -4.73 0.21
CA LEU A 194 8.93 -4.53 0.94
C LEU A 194 8.52 -3.07 0.78
N ILE A 195 7.30 -2.82 0.32
CA ILE A 195 6.75 -1.47 0.19
C ILE A 195 5.54 -1.35 1.11
N CYS A 196 5.52 -0.33 1.96
CA CYS A 196 4.37 -0.03 2.82
C CYS A 196 3.69 1.27 2.37
N SER A 197 2.36 1.22 2.16
CA SER A 197 1.60 2.44 1.85
C SER A 197 1.38 3.27 3.12
N THR A 198 2.12 4.37 3.26
CA THR A 198 2.01 5.28 4.41
C THR A 198 1.12 6.49 4.08
N SER A 199 1.36 7.66 4.67
CA SER A 199 0.62 8.89 4.33
C SER A 199 1.37 10.12 4.82
N LEU A 200 1.16 11.26 4.14
CA LEU A 200 1.47 12.59 4.67
C LEU A 200 0.91 12.80 6.08
N ALA A 201 -0.26 12.22 6.36
CA ALA A 201 -0.92 12.26 7.66
C ALA A 201 -0.08 11.66 8.81
N SER A 202 0.97 10.88 8.50
CA SER A 202 1.93 10.40 9.50
C SER A 202 2.69 11.54 10.19
N HIS A 203 2.80 12.71 9.56
CA HIS A 203 3.44 13.88 10.14
C HIS A 203 2.44 14.80 10.86
N SER A 204 1.14 14.48 10.82
CA SER A 204 0.11 15.29 11.47
C SER A 204 0.08 15.07 12.98
N VAL A 205 0.28 16.15 13.74
CA VAL A 205 0.13 16.18 15.19
C VAL A 205 -1.25 16.69 15.65
N ASN A 206 -2.17 16.92 14.72
CA ASN A 206 -3.56 17.28 15.00
C ASN A 206 -4.53 16.42 14.16
N SER A 207 -5.78 16.37 14.61
CA SER A 207 -6.84 15.57 13.98
C SER A 207 -7.77 16.40 13.09
N GLN A 208 -7.32 17.56 12.60
CA GLN A 208 -8.18 18.46 11.82
C GLN A 208 -8.28 18.06 10.35
N MET A 209 -7.26 17.38 9.82
CA MET A 209 -7.24 16.89 8.44
C MET A 209 -7.64 15.41 8.34
N THR A 210 -7.18 14.61 9.30
CA THR A 210 -7.39 13.16 9.33
C THR A 210 -7.54 12.67 10.78
N PRO A 211 -8.38 11.65 11.04
CA PRO A 211 -8.61 11.07 12.37
C PRO A 211 -7.32 10.60 13.06
N ILE A 212 -7.27 10.66 14.39
CA ILE A 212 -6.07 10.35 15.18
C ILE A 212 -5.59 8.90 14.97
N ALA A 213 -6.49 7.92 14.88
CA ALA A 213 -6.14 6.53 14.66
C ALA A 213 -5.41 6.34 13.32
N TYR A 214 -5.83 7.07 12.29
CA TYR A 214 -5.18 7.05 10.98
C TYR A 214 -3.76 7.62 11.07
N ASN A 215 -3.60 8.82 11.66
CA ASN A 215 -2.30 9.48 11.82
C ASN A 215 -1.31 8.60 12.57
N VAL A 216 -1.75 8.07 13.73
CA VAL A 216 -0.95 7.17 14.58
C VAL A 216 -0.61 5.88 13.84
N SER A 217 -1.56 5.28 13.11
CA SER A 217 -1.28 4.07 12.33
C SER A 217 -0.20 4.32 11.29
N LYS A 218 -0.22 5.47 10.59
CA LYS A 218 0.71 5.75 9.49
C LYS A 218 2.09 6.13 9.97
N ILE A 219 2.23 6.87 11.08
CA ILE A 219 3.55 7.11 11.68
C ILE A 219 4.15 5.82 12.26
N ALA A 220 3.32 4.94 12.83
CA ALA A 220 3.78 3.63 13.27
C ALA A 220 4.25 2.75 12.09
N CYS A 221 3.57 2.81 10.93
CA CYS A 221 4.04 2.16 9.71
C CYS A 221 5.39 2.71 9.21
N ASN A 222 5.62 4.02 9.28
CA ASN A 222 6.93 4.61 8.95
C ASN A 222 8.02 4.03 9.86
N ARG A 223 7.78 3.97 11.18
CA ARG A 223 8.74 3.39 12.12
C ARG A 223 8.95 1.90 11.87
N LEU A 224 7.89 1.16 11.57
CA LEU A 224 7.97 -0.28 11.26
C LEU A 224 8.88 -0.53 10.04
N ILE A 225 8.71 0.23 8.95
CA ILE A 225 9.49 0.02 7.74
C ILE A 225 10.96 0.42 7.93
N GLU A 226 11.24 1.46 8.71
CA GLU A 226 12.61 1.83 9.14
C GLU A 226 13.29 0.68 9.89
N HIS A 227 12.58 0.00 10.80
CA HIS A 227 13.10 -1.18 11.49
C HIS A 227 13.39 -2.32 10.52
N VAL A 228 12.49 -2.59 9.56
CA VAL A 228 12.74 -3.63 8.55
C VAL A 228 13.98 -3.29 7.72
N ALA A 229 14.11 -2.05 7.26
CA ALA A 229 15.26 -1.60 6.48
C ALA A 229 16.57 -1.73 7.26
N ASN A 230 16.59 -1.31 8.52
CA ASN A 230 17.77 -1.41 9.37
C ASN A 230 18.16 -2.87 9.67
N ASP A 231 17.19 -3.69 10.06
CA ASP A 231 17.46 -5.03 10.61
C ASP A 231 17.66 -6.08 9.50
N HIS A 232 17.10 -5.84 8.31
CA HIS A 232 17.19 -6.76 7.16
C HIS A 232 17.98 -6.20 5.97
N GLY A 233 18.38 -4.92 5.98
CA GLY A 233 19.16 -4.31 4.90
C GLY A 233 20.49 -5.00 4.65
N GLY A 234 21.18 -5.46 5.70
CA GLY A 234 22.40 -6.28 5.58
C GLY A 234 22.20 -7.63 4.87
N LYS A 235 20.95 -8.07 4.69
CA LYS A 235 20.56 -9.29 3.96
C LYS A 235 20.04 -8.98 2.54
N GLY A 236 20.12 -7.72 2.12
CA GLY A 236 19.71 -7.23 0.81
C GLY A 236 18.24 -6.80 0.71
N VAL A 237 17.50 -6.74 1.83
CA VAL A 237 16.11 -6.26 1.83
C VAL A 237 16.09 -4.74 1.65
N GLN A 238 15.24 -4.26 0.74
CA GLN A 238 14.92 -2.85 0.56
C GLN A 238 13.51 -2.61 1.08
N ALA A 239 13.35 -1.61 1.94
CA ALA A 239 12.14 -1.34 2.70
C ALA A 239 11.93 0.18 2.77
#